data_AF-A0A530K0P2-F1
#
_entry.id   AF-A0A530K0P2-F1
#
_cell.length_a   1.000
_cell.length_b   1.000
_cell.length_c   1.000
_cell.angle_alpha   90.00
_cell.angle_beta   90.00
_cell.angle_gamma   90.00
#
_symmetry.space_group_name_H-M   'P 1'
#
loop_
_entity.id
_entity.type
_entity.pdbx_description
1 polymer ?
#
loop_
_entity_poly.entity_id
_entity_poly.type
_entity_poly.pdbx_seq_one_letter_code
_entity_poly.pdbx_strand_id
1 'polypeptide(L)' 'MAMLLPGCATMEILDLENFLPYRLYRLADAVSREFAGIYKDSHGLTRPEWRTLSGLGQHGTMTATALGEQSA' A
#
# COMPACT_ATOMS: atom_id res chain seq x y z
N MET A 1 -19.97 -19.85 43.96
CA MET A 1 -21.02 -19.95 42.92
C MET A 1 -21.34 -18.54 42.44
N ALA A 2 -20.69 -18.12 41.36
CA ALA A 2 -21.07 -16.99 40.51
C ALA A 2 -20.72 -17.45 39.09
N MET A 3 -21.74 -17.51 38.24
CA MET A 3 -21.73 -18.06 36.88
C MET A 3 -20.71 -17.34 35.99
N LEU A 4 -19.93 -18.13 35.24
CA LEU A 4 -19.31 -17.68 34.00
C LEU A 4 -20.43 -17.24 33.04
N LEU A 5 -20.40 -15.99 32.58
CA LEU A 5 -21.09 -15.58 31.35
C LEU A 5 -20.21 -16.01 30.16
N PRO A 6 -20.67 -16.92 29.29
CA PRO A 6 -20.00 -17.20 28.03
C PRO A 6 -20.48 -16.15 27.02
N GLY A 7 -19.57 -15.33 26.48
CA GLY A 7 -19.93 -14.51 25.32
C GLY A 7 -19.32 -13.12 25.19
N CYS A 8 -18.38 -12.70 26.04
CA CYS A 8 -17.52 -11.60 25.61
C CYS A 8 -16.51 -12.21 24.66
N ALA A 9 -16.79 -12.17 23.36
CA ALA A 9 -15.77 -12.42 22.34
C ALA A 9 -14.63 -11.46 22.64
N THR A 10 -13.54 -11.97 23.21
CA THR A 10 -12.28 -11.24 23.30
C THR A 10 -11.95 -10.89 21.86
N MET A 11 -12.02 -9.61 21.53
CA MET A 11 -11.72 -9.13 20.20
C MET A 11 -10.23 -9.44 19.98
N GLU A 12 -9.94 -10.58 19.34
CA GLU A 12 -8.59 -11.06 19.10
C GLU A 12 -7.85 -9.98 18.32
N ILE A 13 -6.85 -9.37 18.96
CA ILE A 13 -6.03 -8.32 18.35
C ILE A 13 -5.12 -9.01 17.33
N LEU A 14 -5.19 -8.56 16.08
CA LEU A 14 -4.29 -9.05 15.03
C LEU A 14 -2.85 -8.64 15.34
N ASP A 15 -1.96 -9.63 15.46
CA ASP A 15 -0.52 -9.43 15.64
C ASP A 15 0.17 -9.16 14.30
N LEU A 16 -0.09 -7.98 13.74
CA LEU A 16 0.39 -7.59 12.42
C LEU A 16 1.91 -7.37 12.37
N GLU A 17 2.54 -7.01 13.49
CA GLU A 17 3.99 -6.80 13.56
C GLU A 17 4.79 -8.12 13.48
N ASN A 18 4.15 -9.27 13.71
CA ASN A 18 4.72 -10.58 13.41
C ASN A 18 4.26 -11.16 12.06
N PHE A 19 3.42 -10.44 11.32
CA PHE A 19 2.93 -10.85 10.01
C PHE A 19 3.73 -10.18 8.89
N LEU A 20 4.58 -10.97 8.21
CA LEU A 20 5.49 -10.47 7.18
C LEU A 20 4.81 -9.63 6.08
N PRO A 21 3.67 -10.03 5.49
CA PRO A 21 3.02 -9.23 4.45
C PRO A 21 2.63 -7.83 4.93
N TYR A 22 2.18 -7.68 6.17
CA TYR A 22 1.85 -6.37 6.73
C TYR A 22 3.10 -5.48 6.85
N ARG A 23 4.19 -6.04 7.35
CA ARG A 23 5.46 -5.31 7.49
C ARG A 23 6.00 -4.87 6.13
N LEU A 24 5.90 -5.71 5.10
CA LEU A 24 6.32 -5.37 3.74
C LEU A 24 5.44 -4.24 3.17
N TYR A 25 4.12 -4.32 3.34
CA TYR A 25 3.22 -3.24 2.94
C TYR A 25 3.57 -1.91 3.63
N ARG A 26 3.77 -1.93 4.95
CA ARG A 26 4.11 -0.73 5.74
C ARG A 26 5.46 -0.14 5.31
N LEU A 27 6.46 -1.00 5.07
CA LEU A 27 7.77 -0.58 4.55
C LEU A 27 7.64 0.06 3.15
N ALA A 28 6.93 -0.59 2.23
CA ALA A 28 6.72 -0.10 0.88
C ALA A 28 6.01 1.26 0.87
N ASP A 29 5.00 1.47 1.75
CA ASP A 29 4.31 2.75 1.86
C ASP A 29 5.24 3.84 2.41
N ALA A 30 6.03 3.55 3.45
CA ALA A 30 7.00 4.49 4.01
C ALA A 30 8.02 4.93 2.95
N VAL A 31 8.67 3.97 2.29
CA VAL A 31 9.66 4.24 1.23
C VAL A 31 9.03 5.04 0.08
N SER A 32 7.82 4.67 -0.34
CA SER A 32 7.10 5.39 -1.41
C SER A 32 6.76 6.84 -1.06
N ARG A 33 6.53 7.15 0.23
CA ARG A 33 6.28 8.52 0.70
C ARG A 33 7.55 9.35 0.70
N GLU A 34 8.66 8.78 1.17
CA GLU A 34 9.96 9.48 1.18
C GLU A 34 10.39 9.87 -0.24
N PHE A 35 10.25 8.96 -1.21
CA PHE A 35 10.57 9.27 -2.60
C PHE A 35 9.56 10.20 -3.29
N ALA A 36 8.46 10.55 -2.64
CA ALA A 36 7.47 11.45 -3.24
C ALA A 36 7.98 12.86 -3.49
N GLY A 37 8.94 13.33 -2.68
CA GLY A 37 9.60 14.62 -2.92
C GLY A 37 10.25 14.70 -4.29
N ILE A 38 10.87 13.61 -4.77
CA ILE A 38 11.66 13.62 -6.02
C ILE A 38 10.81 14.06 -7.23
N TYR A 39 9.67 13.41 -7.44
CA TYR A 39 8.81 13.71 -8.59
C TYR A 39 7.83 14.86 -8.32
N LYS A 40 7.51 15.14 -7.05
CA LYS A 40 6.72 16.32 -6.69
C LYS A 40 7.50 17.60 -6.92
N ASP A 41 8.75 17.67 -6.48
CA ASP A 41 9.56 18.89 -6.56
C ASP A 41 10.08 19.13 -7.98
N SER A 42 10.41 18.06 -8.71
CA SER A 42 10.91 18.17 -10.09
C SER A 42 9.79 18.42 -11.11
N HIS A 43 8.61 17.84 -10.91
CA HIS A 43 7.55 17.77 -11.94
C HIS A 43 6.14 18.03 -11.44
N GLY A 44 5.94 18.34 -10.15
CA GLY A 44 4.60 18.58 -9.58
C GLY A 44 3.72 17.34 -9.48
N LEU A 45 4.28 16.14 -9.65
CA LEU A 45 3.51 14.90 -9.74
C LEU A 45 3.10 14.36 -8.37
N THR A 46 1.94 13.74 -8.33
CA THR A 46 1.48 12.90 -7.21
C THR A 46 1.97 11.46 -7.37
N ARG A 47 1.89 10.66 -6.29
CA ARG A 47 2.21 9.21 -6.30
C ARG A 47 1.49 8.45 -7.43
N PRO A 48 0.17 8.56 -7.61
CA PRO A 48 -0.54 7.88 -8.69
C PRO A 48 -0.09 8.33 -10.08
N GLU A 49 0.10 9.64 -10.29
CA GLU A 49 0.53 10.18 -11.59
C GLU A 49 1.94 9.72 -11.96
N TRP A 50 2.86 9.71 -10.99
CA TRP A 50 4.20 9.15 -11.16
C TRP A 50 4.14 7.67 -11.57
N ARG A 51 3.33 6.84 -10.91
CA ARG A 51 3.18 5.43 -11.26
C ARG A 51 2.66 5.24 -12.68
N THR A 52 1.65 6.03 -13.07
CA THR A 52 1.10 6.02 -14.43
C THR A 52 2.17 6.37 -15.46
N LEU A 53 2.88 7.48 -15.27
CA LEU A 53 3.93 7.92 -16.18
C LEU A 53 5.09 6.92 -16.24
N SER A 54 5.46 6.32 -15.11
CA SER A 54 6.51 5.31 -15.04
C SER A 54 6.13 4.04 -15.80
N GLY A 55 4.89 3.57 -15.63
CA GLY A 55 4.38 2.39 -16.35
C GLY A 55 4.37 2.62 -17.87
N LEU A 56 3.88 3.78 -18.30
CA LEU A 56 3.93 4.18 -19.72
C LEU A 56 5.38 4.36 -20.22
N GLY A 57 6.28 4.88 -19.39
CA GLY A 57 7.70 5.01 -19.73
C GLY A 57 8.40 3.67 -19.90
N GLN A 58 8.00 2.66 -19.13
CA GLN A 58 8.57 1.32 -19.18
C GLN A 58 8.05 0.49 -20.35
N HIS A 59 6.76 0.63 -20.70
CA HIS A 59 6.07 -0.27 -21.64
C HIS A 59 5.53 0.42 -22.90
N GLY A 60 5.64 1.74 -23.00
CA GLY A 60 5.08 2.53 -24.08
C GLY A 60 3.55 2.65 -23.97
N THR A 61 2.85 2.38 -25.07
CA THR A 61 1.39 2.54 -25.13
C THR A 61 0.69 1.41 -24.41
N MET A 62 -0.12 1.75 -23.42
CA MET A 62 -0.93 0.79 -22.65
C MET A 62 -2.36 1.31 -22.46
N THR A 63 -3.30 0.39 -22.27
CA THR A 63 -4.65 0.74 -21.80
C THR A 63 -4.63 1.06 -20.32
N ALA A 64 -5.62 1.82 -19.84
CA ALA A 64 -5.76 2.12 -18.41
C ALA A 64 -5.92 0.84 -17.56
N THR A 65 -6.61 -0.18 -18.07
CA THR A 65 -6.77 -1.47 -17.39
C THR A 65 -5.44 -2.20 -17.22
N ALA A 66 -4.67 -2.34 -18.31
CA ALA A 66 -3.37 -3.02 -18.27
C ALA A 66 -2.37 -2.29 -17.35
N LEU A 67 -2.41 -0.96 -17.35
CA LEU A 67 -1.61 -0.13 -16.45
C LEU A 67 -2.00 -0.35 -14.97
N GLY A 68 -3.30 -0.46 -14.69
CA GLY A 68 -3.84 -0.70 -13.36
C GLY A 68 -3.44 -2.08 -12.81
N GLU A 69 -3.50 -3.13 -13.65
CA GLU A 69 -3.11 -4.49 -13.29
C GLU A 69 -1.61 -4.61 -12.95
N GLN A 70 -0.75 -3.86 -13.64
CA GLN A 70 0.69 -3.83 -13.37
C GLN A 70 1.03 -3.10 -12.06
N SER A 71 0.22 -2.09 -11.70
CA SER A 71 0.53 -1.16 -10.61
C SER A 71 -0.01 -1.58 -9.24
N ALA A 72 -0.73 -2.70 -9.19
CA ALA A 72 -1.34 -3.29 -7.99
C ALA A 72 -0.35 -4.19 -7.23
#